data_AF-A0A8V0XW46-F1
#
_entry.id   AF-A0A8V0XW46-F1
#
_cell.length_a   1.000
_cell.length_b   1.000
_cell.length_c   1.000
_cell.angle_alpha   90.00
_cell.angle_beta   90.00
_cell.angle_gamma   90.00
#
_symmetry.space_group_name_H-M   'P 1'
#
loop_
_entity.id
_entity.type
_entity.pdbx_description
1 polymer ?
#
loop_
_entity_poly.entity_id
_entity_poly.type
_entity_poly.pdbx_seq_one_letter_code
_entity_poly.pdbx_strand_id
1 'polypeptide(L)'
;MEEKKVKPEEQSAEESAFQEALLEFQIEKKEAATDKVLFDLKQVEKKNKEYNERNDKLKEEQQAHIRRILRRIEEKEQEKDAKEVVTRNDVEESLKDKWQYAKDKEQILKDLLFRTEETDQQLLVKQSERDYWLDYKNVGSKTDANKIKSLKKDIKEVKDDFQRTAEYYRNALKAMKEENDSLIEMHVKKNKEQAPENAVRYLDKCSCREIEENEWLKEEVKLYRKEVRDLKASVQLLEEENISLVRKLMDNKIQNLRVPRHLFLTQAADLQDESLQDEIKGVEHGEYSETDGEESLRRATVSCQKKKSFPKIQCKTEIGKSQDRDEELQEKSLTPILNSLFEVERDFQEYLKLGPLVSNPMCVVGRAMPIHKESEETPSKSPPKGDYIGESDRHITAQMIKALSKEKVSP
;
A
#
# COMPACT_ATOMS: atom_id res chain seq x y z
N MET A 1 51.18 -45.76 197.63
CA MET A 1 50.86 -47.10 198.14
C MET A 1 50.02 -47.80 197.10
N GLU A 2 50.20 -49.04 196.69
CA GLU A 2 51.29 -50.02 196.73
C GLU A 2 50.80 -51.18 195.82
N GLU A 3 51.70 -52.07 195.42
CA GLU A 3 51.61 -53.05 194.33
C GLU A 3 50.69 -54.27 194.57
N LYS A 4 50.25 -54.97 193.49
CA LYS A 4 50.76 -56.32 193.09
C LYS A 4 49.98 -57.00 191.94
N LYS A 5 50.75 -57.80 191.16
CA LYS A 5 50.39 -58.65 189.99
C LYS A 5 49.86 -60.05 190.39
N VAL A 6 49.14 -60.74 189.46
CA VAL A 6 49.51 -62.00 188.72
C VAL A 6 48.24 -62.76 188.20
N LYS A 7 48.33 -63.29 186.95
CA LYS A 7 47.41 -64.10 186.07
C LYS A 7 47.50 -65.64 186.35
N PRO A 8 46.63 -66.60 185.87
CA PRO A 8 46.44 -67.07 184.45
C PRO A 8 45.01 -67.63 184.05
N GLU A 9 44.51 -67.56 182.79
CA GLU A 9 44.52 -68.44 181.56
C GLU A 9 43.56 -69.66 181.48
N GLU A 10 43.09 -69.95 180.23
CA GLU A 10 42.44 -71.18 179.70
C GLU A 10 40.90 -71.41 179.75
N GLN A 11 40.09 -70.58 179.06
CA GLN A 11 38.74 -70.99 178.57
C GLN A 11 38.27 -70.39 177.21
N SER A 12 39.05 -69.56 176.48
CA SER A 12 38.51 -68.79 175.33
C SER A 12 38.90 -69.27 173.92
N ALA A 13 39.41 -70.49 173.73
CA ALA A 13 39.80 -71.00 172.41
C ALA A 13 38.59 -71.28 171.48
N GLU A 14 37.46 -71.73 172.03
CA GLU A 14 36.19 -71.84 171.29
C GLU A 14 35.59 -70.45 170.98
N GLU A 15 35.83 -69.44 171.82
CA GLU A 15 35.44 -68.05 171.55
C GLU A 15 36.24 -67.44 170.40
N SER A 16 37.52 -67.79 170.25
CA SER A 16 38.37 -67.32 169.14
C SER A 16 37.96 -67.93 167.79
N ALA A 17 37.62 -69.23 167.75
CA ALA A 17 37.14 -69.89 166.54
C ALA A 17 35.74 -69.37 166.12
N PHE A 18 34.87 -69.05 167.08
CA PHE A 18 33.58 -68.41 166.83
C PHE A 18 33.74 -66.96 166.31
N GLN A 19 34.70 -66.20 166.86
CA GLN A 19 35.03 -64.86 166.38
C GLN A 19 35.61 -64.88 164.95
N GLU A 20 36.42 -65.88 164.62
CA GLU A 20 37.01 -66.08 163.29
C GLU A 20 35.93 -66.46 162.25
N ALA A 21 35.03 -67.39 162.57
CA ALA A 21 33.90 -67.73 161.71
C ALA A 21 32.91 -66.56 161.53
N LEU A 22 32.71 -65.73 162.56
CA LEU A 22 31.89 -64.52 162.48
C LEU A 22 32.54 -63.45 161.57
N LEU A 23 33.86 -63.31 161.64
CA LEU A 23 34.62 -62.42 160.75
C LEU A 23 34.58 -62.92 159.31
N GLU A 24 34.75 -64.22 159.09
CA GLU A 24 34.70 -64.84 157.76
C GLU A 24 33.31 -64.69 157.12
N PHE A 25 32.23 -64.90 157.88
CA PHE A 25 30.87 -64.60 157.43
C PHE A 25 30.65 -63.11 157.14
N GLN A 26 31.26 -62.21 157.94
CA GLN A 26 31.21 -60.78 157.67
C GLN A 26 32.00 -60.40 156.41
N ILE A 27 33.14 -61.04 156.17
CA ILE A 27 33.97 -60.88 154.97
C ILE A 27 33.20 -61.38 153.76
N GLU A 28 32.65 -62.60 153.78
CA GLU A 28 31.85 -63.17 152.70
C GLU A 28 30.64 -62.30 152.38
N LYS A 29 29.95 -61.76 153.38
CA LYS A 29 28.85 -60.80 153.19
C LYS A 29 29.32 -59.50 152.55
N LYS A 30 30.52 -59.01 152.88
CA LYS A 30 31.11 -57.80 152.31
C LYS A 30 31.66 -58.04 150.90
N GLU A 31 32.23 -59.20 150.63
CA GLU A 31 32.69 -59.64 149.32
C GLU A 31 31.50 -59.83 148.38
N ALA A 32 30.44 -60.53 148.80
CA ALA A 32 29.20 -60.62 148.04
C ALA A 32 28.55 -59.26 147.78
N ALA A 33 28.63 -58.32 148.75
CA ALA A 33 28.20 -56.94 148.53
C ALA A 33 29.11 -56.20 147.54
N THR A 34 30.42 -56.46 147.56
CA THR A 34 31.40 -55.87 146.63
C THR A 34 31.22 -56.40 145.22
N ASP A 35 31.00 -57.71 145.06
CA ASP A 35 30.72 -58.35 143.78
C ASP A 35 29.41 -57.86 143.17
N LYS A 36 28.38 -57.66 144.00
CA LYS A 36 27.14 -57.02 143.56
C LYS A 36 27.38 -55.60 143.05
N VAL A 37 28.16 -54.79 143.79
CA VAL A 37 28.52 -53.43 143.37
C VAL A 37 29.39 -53.43 142.11
N LEU A 38 30.34 -54.37 141.96
CA LEU A 38 31.16 -54.50 140.76
C LEU A 38 30.35 -54.96 139.56
N PHE A 39 29.36 -55.83 139.75
CA PHE A 39 28.43 -56.23 138.71
C PHE A 39 27.55 -55.04 138.27
N ASP A 40 27.01 -54.27 139.21
CA ASP A 40 26.24 -53.06 138.94
C ASP A 40 27.11 -52.00 138.25
N LEU A 41 28.36 -51.81 138.68
CA LEU A 41 29.33 -50.91 138.06
C LEU A 41 29.59 -51.32 136.60
N LYS A 42 29.87 -52.60 136.32
CA LYS A 42 30.04 -53.11 134.96
C LYS A 42 28.79 -52.91 134.10
N GLN A 43 27.60 -53.08 134.67
CA GLN A 43 26.35 -52.83 133.96
C GLN A 43 26.17 -51.34 133.63
N VAL A 44 26.49 -50.44 134.56
CA VAL A 44 26.45 -48.99 134.34
C VAL A 44 27.50 -48.56 133.33
N GLU A 45 28.71 -49.09 133.38
CA GLU A 45 29.75 -48.81 132.38
C GLU A 45 29.32 -49.25 130.98
N LYS A 46 28.70 -50.43 130.86
CA LYS A 46 28.16 -50.91 129.58
C LYS A 46 27.05 -49.97 129.07
N LYS A 47 26.10 -49.59 129.92
CA LYS A 47 25.05 -48.62 129.57
C LYS A 47 25.64 -47.26 129.17
N ASN A 48 26.66 -46.78 129.88
CA ASN A 48 27.32 -45.51 129.58
C ASN A 48 28.02 -45.55 128.22
N LYS A 49 28.66 -46.66 127.85
CA LYS A 49 29.22 -46.88 126.51
C LYS A 49 28.13 -46.87 125.43
N GLU A 50 27.03 -47.59 125.65
CA GLU A 50 25.88 -47.61 124.73
C GLU A 50 25.25 -46.22 124.55
N TYR A 51 25.15 -45.43 125.63
CA TYR A 51 24.66 -44.04 125.57
C TYR A 51 25.62 -43.13 124.79
N ASN A 52 26.92 -43.27 124.98
CA ASN A 52 27.91 -42.49 124.21
C ASN A 52 27.86 -42.84 122.72
N GLU A 53 27.83 -44.12 122.37
CA GLU A 53 27.68 -44.55 120.96
C GLU A 53 26.38 -44.05 120.33
N ARG A 54 25.27 -44.08 121.07
CA ARG A 54 23.99 -43.56 120.61
C ARG A 54 24.05 -42.04 120.40
N ASN A 55 24.70 -41.32 121.32
CA ASN A 55 24.88 -39.88 121.23
C ASN A 55 25.77 -39.49 120.03
N ASP A 56 26.83 -40.25 119.77
CA ASP A 56 27.72 -40.02 118.63
C ASP A 56 26.99 -40.28 117.30
N LYS A 57 26.25 -41.38 117.19
CA LYS A 57 25.38 -41.65 116.02
C LYS A 57 24.36 -40.53 115.82
N LEU A 58 23.73 -40.06 116.89
CA LEU A 58 22.76 -38.96 116.82
C LEU A 58 23.42 -37.66 116.34
N LYS A 59 24.63 -37.34 116.83
CA LYS A 59 25.39 -36.18 116.35
C LYS A 59 25.77 -36.30 114.88
N GLU A 60 26.21 -37.48 114.43
CA GLU A 60 26.51 -37.73 113.03
C GLU A 60 25.28 -37.58 112.14
N GLU A 61 24.13 -38.11 112.56
CA GLU A 61 22.84 -37.95 111.88
C GLU A 61 22.41 -36.48 111.81
N GLN A 62 22.52 -35.75 112.91
CA GLN A 62 22.24 -34.31 112.96
C GLN A 62 23.17 -33.53 112.03
N GLN A 63 24.47 -33.83 112.07
CA GLN A 63 25.46 -33.18 111.21
C GLN A 63 25.23 -33.53 109.72
N ALA A 64 24.84 -34.77 109.41
CA ALA A 64 24.45 -35.17 108.07
C ALA A 64 23.17 -34.45 107.60
N HIS A 65 22.21 -34.25 108.48
CA HIS A 65 20.99 -33.50 108.18
C HIS A 65 21.29 -32.02 107.90
N ILE A 66 22.11 -31.38 108.74
CA ILE A 66 22.57 -30.00 108.55
C ILE A 66 23.30 -29.87 107.21
N ARG A 67 24.25 -30.77 106.91
CA ARG A 67 24.95 -30.79 105.61
C ARG A 67 24.00 -30.91 104.42
N ARG A 68 22.97 -31.74 104.53
CA ARG A 68 21.96 -31.91 103.47
C ARG A 68 21.13 -30.65 103.26
N ILE A 69 20.74 -29.96 104.35
CA ILE A 69 20.00 -28.70 104.26
C ILE A 69 20.88 -27.63 103.61
N LEU A 70 22.13 -27.47 104.05
CA LEU A 70 23.07 -26.50 103.49
C LEU A 70 23.25 -26.71 101.98
N ARG A 71 23.45 -27.97 101.55
CA ARG A 71 23.55 -28.30 100.12
C ARG A 71 22.31 -27.91 99.33
N ARG A 72 21.11 -28.17 99.85
CA ARG A 72 19.85 -27.78 99.19
C ARG A 72 19.66 -26.27 99.11
N ILE A 73 20.18 -25.51 100.08
CA ILE A 73 20.16 -24.05 100.05
C ILE A 73 21.11 -23.56 98.97
N GLU A 74 22.34 -24.09 98.93
CA GLU A 74 23.36 -23.74 97.94
C GLU A 74 22.92 -24.10 96.52
N GLU A 75 22.32 -25.26 96.30
CA GLU A 75 21.75 -25.66 94.99
C GLU A 75 20.66 -24.67 94.52
N LYS A 76 19.79 -24.21 95.43
CA LYS A 76 18.73 -23.23 95.11
C LYS A 76 19.27 -21.82 94.90
N GLU A 77 20.36 -21.46 95.58
CA GLU A 77 21.07 -20.20 95.39
C GLU A 77 21.77 -20.20 94.03
N GLN A 78 22.50 -21.26 93.70
CA GLN A 78 23.07 -21.46 92.37
C GLN A 78 22.01 -21.49 91.28
N GLU A 79 20.84 -22.12 91.48
CA GLU A 79 19.74 -22.09 90.51
C GLU A 79 19.15 -20.68 90.33
N LYS A 80 19.20 -19.84 91.36
CA LYS A 80 18.76 -18.44 91.28
C LYS A 80 19.82 -17.56 90.61
N ASP A 81 21.10 -17.79 90.90
CA ASP A 81 22.21 -17.06 90.29
C ASP A 81 22.44 -17.48 88.83
N ALA A 82 22.15 -18.73 88.49
CA ALA A 82 22.18 -19.26 87.12
C ALA A 82 20.96 -18.85 86.29
N LYS A 83 19.86 -18.43 86.91
CA LYS A 83 18.75 -17.78 86.20
C LYS A 83 19.26 -16.43 85.74
N GLU A 84 19.56 -16.35 84.45
CA GLU A 84 19.93 -15.12 83.75
C GLU A 84 19.00 -13.99 84.20
N VAL A 85 19.58 -13.00 84.88
CA VAL A 85 18.85 -11.84 85.37
C VAL A 85 18.49 -11.01 84.16
N VAL A 86 17.32 -11.31 83.58
CA VAL A 86 16.76 -10.51 82.48
C VAL A 86 16.57 -9.10 83.02
N THR A 87 17.41 -8.20 82.55
CA THR A 87 17.36 -6.81 82.99
C THR A 87 16.12 -6.18 82.38
N ARG A 88 15.52 -5.22 83.08
CA ARG A 88 14.41 -4.43 82.54
C ARG A 88 14.71 -3.89 81.12
N ASN A 89 15.96 -3.52 80.86
CA ASN A 89 16.41 -3.05 79.56
C ASN A 89 16.29 -4.11 78.46
N ASP A 90 16.62 -5.38 78.73
CA ASP A 90 16.54 -6.48 77.75
C ASP A 90 15.08 -6.77 77.38
N VAL A 91 14.17 -6.66 78.35
CA VAL A 91 12.72 -6.74 78.11
C VAL A 91 12.25 -5.55 77.27
N GLU A 92 12.66 -4.34 77.61
CA GLU A 92 12.31 -3.13 76.85
C GLU A 92 12.85 -3.15 75.42
N GLU A 93 14.06 -3.67 75.19
CA GLU A 93 14.65 -3.85 73.87
C GLU A 93 13.89 -4.91 73.06
N SER A 94 13.60 -6.08 73.65
CA SER A 94 12.78 -7.11 73.00
C SER A 94 11.36 -6.62 72.65
N LEU A 95 10.76 -5.78 73.49
CA LEU A 95 9.46 -5.16 73.19
C LEU A 95 9.57 -4.14 72.06
N LYS A 96 10.62 -3.32 72.01
CA LYS A 96 10.87 -2.38 70.91
C LYS A 96 11.06 -3.12 69.59
N ASP A 97 11.83 -4.20 69.58
CA ASP A 97 12.04 -5.02 68.38
C ASP A 97 10.75 -5.64 67.88
N LYS A 98 9.93 -6.20 68.78
CA LYS A 98 8.60 -6.75 68.42
C LYS A 98 7.67 -5.67 67.90
N TRP A 99 7.70 -4.48 68.50
CA TRP A 99 6.89 -3.34 68.06
C TRP A 99 7.33 -2.85 66.67
N GLN A 100 8.64 -2.73 66.44
CA GLN A 100 9.19 -2.33 65.15
C GLN A 100 8.85 -3.37 64.08
N TYR A 101 9.00 -4.66 64.38
CA TYR A 101 8.60 -5.75 63.50
C TYR A 101 7.11 -5.67 63.13
N ALA A 102 6.23 -5.43 64.11
CA ALA A 102 4.80 -5.29 63.87
C ALA A 102 4.50 -4.09 62.96
N LYS A 103 5.20 -2.96 63.17
CA LYS A 103 5.06 -1.76 62.36
C LYS A 103 5.54 -1.97 60.92
N ASP A 104 6.68 -2.63 60.74
CA ASP A 104 7.22 -2.96 59.41
C ASP A 104 6.26 -3.90 58.65
N LYS A 105 5.66 -4.88 59.34
CA LYS A 105 4.62 -5.74 58.76
C LYS A 105 3.37 -4.97 58.38
N GLU A 106 2.92 -4.04 59.22
CA GLU A 106 1.77 -3.18 58.91
C GLU A 106 2.04 -2.34 57.66
N GLN A 107 3.26 -1.80 57.51
CA GLN A 107 3.62 -1.03 56.31
C GLN A 107 3.61 -1.91 55.06
N ILE A 108 4.19 -3.11 55.12
CA ILE A 108 4.14 -4.07 54.00
C ILE A 108 2.70 -4.41 53.63
N LEU A 109 1.82 -4.64 54.62
CA LEU A 109 0.41 -4.91 54.37
C LEU A 109 -0.29 -3.74 53.67
N LYS A 110 -0.02 -2.50 54.08
CA LYS A 110 -0.55 -1.31 53.42
C LYS A 110 -0.07 -1.20 51.97
N ASP A 111 1.22 -1.44 51.72
CA ASP A 111 1.79 -1.39 50.38
C ASP A 111 1.19 -2.50 49.48
N LEU A 112 0.97 -3.70 50.02
CA LEU A 112 0.30 -4.79 49.29
C LEU A 112 -1.16 -4.49 49.00
N LEU A 113 -1.88 -3.87 49.94
CA LEU A 113 -3.27 -3.44 49.72
C LEU A 113 -3.35 -2.38 48.62
N PHE A 114 -2.46 -1.39 48.63
CA PHE A 114 -2.39 -0.38 47.58
C PHE A 114 -2.13 -0.99 46.21
N ARG A 115 -1.16 -1.92 46.11
CA ARG A 115 -0.89 -2.65 44.86
C ARG A 115 -2.09 -3.47 44.40
N THR A 116 -2.78 -4.13 45.32
CA THR A 116 -3.98 -4.92 45.00
C THR A 116 -5.08 -4.02 44.43
N GLU A 117 -5.34 -2.88 45.07
CA GLU A 117 -6.33 -1.91 44.60
C GLU A 117 -5.95 -1.31 43.24
N GLU A 118 -4.68 -0.97 43.02
CA GLU A 118 -4.19 -0.52 41.72
C GLU A 118 -4.40 -1.58 40.63
N THR A 119 -4.09 -2.85 40.93
CA THR A 119 -4.32 -3.94 39.98
C THR A 119 -5.80 -4.18 39.70
N ASP A 120 -6.67 -4.05 40.71
CA ASP A 120 -8.12 -4.20 40.53
C ASP A 120 -8.69 -3.08 39.64
N GLN A 121 -8.21 -1.85 39.80
CA GLN A 121 -8.58 -0.74 38.92
C GLN A 121 -8.14 -0.99 37.47
N GLN A 122 -6.90 -1.44 37.26
CA GLN A 122 -6.41 -1.81 35.92
C GLN A 122 -7.24 -2.95 35.32
N LEU A 123 -7.61 -3.94 36.13
CA LEU A 123 -8.43 -5.07 35.71
C LEU A 123 -9.82 -4.63 35.27
N LEU A 124 -10.46 -3.71 36.00
CA LEU A 124 -11.75 -3.13 35.62
C LEU A 124 -11.68 -2.38 34.28
N VAL A 125 -10.62 -1.61 34.05
CA VAL A 125 -10.40 -0.94 32.75
C VAL A 125 -10.27 -1.99 31.64
N LYS A 126 -9.48 -3.03 31.84
CA LYS A 126 -9.30 -4.11 30.86
C LYS A 126 -10.58 -4.92 30.61
N GLN A 127 -11.42 -5.11 31.62
CA GLN A 127 -12.75 -5.70 31.44
C GLN A 127 -13.63 -4.80 30.56
N SER A 128 -13.65 -3.49 30.80
CA SER A 128 -14.44 -2.57 29.98
C SER A 128 -13.95 -2.52 28.52
N GLU A 129 -12.63 -2.57 28.28
CA GLU A 129 -12.05 -2.68 26.95
C GLU A 129 -12.48 -3.98 26.26
N ARG A 130 -12.41 -5.12 26.97
CA ARG A 130 -12.85 -6.42 26.46
C ARG A 130 -14.32 -6.38 26.05
N ASP A 131 -15.18 -5.81 26.91
CA ASP A 131 -16.62 -5.75 26.66
C ASP A 131 -16.93 -4.86 25.44
N TYR A 132 -16.24 -3.72 25.31
CA TYR A 132 -16.30 -2.89 24.10
C TYR A 132 -15.92 -3.67 22.83
N TRP A 133 -14.80 -4.41 22.86
CA TRP A 133 -14.36 -5.20 21.71
C TRP A 133 -15.32 -6.34 21.38
N LEU A 134 -15.97 -6.91 22.38
CA LEU A 134 -16.97 -7.95 22.20
C LEU A 134 -18.24 -7.39 21.54
N ASP A 135 -18.70 -6.21 21.98
CA ASP A 135 -19.80 -5.49 21.36
C ASP A 135 -19.48 -5.08 19.92
N TYR A 136 -18.26 -4.58 19.69
CA TYR A 136 -17.80 -4.27 18.34
C TYR A 136 -17.78 -5.53 17.48
N LYS A 137 -17.24 -6.65 17.96
CA LYS A 137 -17.21 -7.91 17.19
C LYS A 137 -18.62 -8.41 16.86
N ASN A 138 -19.56 -8.32 17.80
CA ASN A 138 -20.90 -8.88 17.64
C ASN A 138 -21.83 -8.01 16.79
N VAL A 139 -21.73 -6.68 16.93
CA VAL A 139 -22.64 -5.70 16.32
C VAL A 139 -21.88 -4.77 15.38
N GLY A 140 -20.86 -4.07 15.88
CA GLY A 140 -20.10 -3.06 15.13
C GLY A 140 -19.48 -3.59 13.82
N SER A 141 -18.91 -4.79 13.87
CA SER A 141 -18.31 -5.47 12.72
C SER A 141 -19.35 -5.80 11.65
N LYS A 142 -20.57 -6.18 12.06
CA LYS A 142 -21.66 -6.44 11.11
C LYS A 142 -22.17 -5.16 10.48
N THR A 143 -22.30 -4.09 11.26
CA THR A 143 -22.72 -2.78 10.73
C THR A 143 -21.69 -2.22 9.76
N ASP A 144 -20.40 -2.31 10.09
CA ASP A 144 -19.30 -1.88 9.22
C ASP A 144 -19.21 -2.75 7.96
N ALA A 145 -19.36 -4.07 8.10
CA ALA A 145 -19.39 -4.97 6.95
C ALA A 145 -20.54 -4.64 5.99
N ASN A 146 -21.74 -4.34 6.52
CA ASN A 146 -22.88 -3.91 5.72
C ASN A 146 -22.62 -2.57 5.02
N LYS A 147 -22.03 -1.60 5.72
CA LYS A 147 -21.64 -0.31 5.14
C LYS A 147 -20.57 -0.45 4.06
N ILE A 148 -19.57 -1.31 4.27
CA ILE A 148 -18.57 -1.62 3.26
C ILE A 148 -19.24 -2.27 2.04
N LYS A 149 -20.19 -3.18 2.26
CA LYS A 149 -20.94 -3.83 1.18
C LYS A 149 -21.78 -2.83 0.37
N SER A 150 -22.47 -1.89 1.03
CA SER A 150 -23.24 -0.85 0.34
C SER A 150 -22.32 0.06 -0.46
N LEU A 151 -21.24 0.57 0.13
CA LEU A 151 -20.27 1.42 -0.57
C LEU A 151 -19.63 0.72 -1.77
N LYS A 152 -19.30 -0.58 -1.65
CA LYS A 152 -18.80 -1.37 -2.79
C LYS A 152 -19.83 -1.48 -3.91
N LYS A 153 -21.11 -1.59 -3.58
CA LYS A 153 -22.19 -1.60 -4.56
C LYS A 153 -22.28 -0.23 -5.25
N ASP A 154 -22.28 0.85 -4.49
CA ASP A 154 -22.38 2.22 -5.02
C ASP A 154 -21.19 2.55 -5.93
N ILE A 155 -19.97 2.16 -5.55
CA ILE A 155 -18.76 2.30 -6.39
C ILE A 155 -18.93 1.55 -7.72
N LYS A 156 -19.48 0.34 -7.68
CA LYS A 156 -19.71 -0.45 -8.89
C LYS A 156 -20.76 0.23 -9.78
N GLU A 157 -21.85 0.71 -9.20
CA GLU A 157 -22.93 1.39 -9.93
C GLU A 157 -22.41 2.65 -10.63
N VAL A 158 -21.67 3.51 -9.90
CA VAL A 158 -21.04 4.71 -10.48
C VAL A 158 -20.06 4.34 -11.61
N LYS A 159 -19.30 3.25 -11.44
CA LYS A 159 -18.39 2.78 -12.49
C LYS A 159 -19.13 2.32 -13.74
N ASP A 160 -20.19 1.53 -13.57
CA ASP A 160 -21.00 1.01 -14.67
C ASP A 160 -21.71 2.17 -15.40
N ASP A 161 -22.24 3.15 -14.66
CA ASP A 161 -22.89 4.34 -15.22
C ASP A 161 -21.90 5.24 -15.98
N PHE A 162 -20.69 5.41 -15.44
CA PHE A 162 -19.62 6.13 -16.13
C PHE A 162 -19.26 5.44 -17.45
N GLN A 163 -19.15 4.10 -17.45
CA GLN A 163 -18.87 3.33 -18.67
C GLN A 163 -19.99 3.49 -19.72
N ARG A 164 -21.27 3.33 -19.31
CA ARG A 164 -22.41 3.54 -20.21
C ARG A 164 -22.44 4.95 -20.79
N THR A 165 -22.16 5.94 -19.95
CA THR A 165 -22.13 7.35 -20.36
C THR A 165 -20.98 7.62 -21.34
N ALA A 166 -19.79 7.07 -21.08
CA ALA A 166 -18.65 7.18 -21.98
C ALA A 166 -18.92 6.50 -23.34
N GLU A 167 -19.59 5.34 -23.34
CA GLU A 167 -20.04 4.67 -24.56
C GLU A 167 -21.07 5.49 -25.33
N TYR A 168 -22.05 6.06 -24.64
CA TYR A 168 -23.03 6.97 -25.23
C TYR A 168 -22.35 8.14 -25.94
N TYR A 169 -21.44 8.85 -25.27
CA TYR A 169 -20.72 9.97 -25.88
C TYR A 169 -19.80 9.53 -27.02
N ARG A 170 -19.13 8.39 -26.90
CA ARG A 170 -18.31 7.83 -27.99
C ARG A 170 -19.15 7.55 -29.23
N ASN A 171 -20.33 6.96 -29.06
CA ASN A 171 -21.25 6.69 -30.16
C ASN A 171 -21.82 7.97 -30.77
N ALA A 172 -22.22 8.94 -29.94
CA ALA A 172 -22.71 10.24 -30.39
C ALA A 172 -21.64 11.00 -31.20
N LEU A 173 -20.39 11.01 -30.73
CA LEU A 173 -19.27 11.61 -31.45
C LEU A 173 -18.99 10.90 -32.77
N LYS A 174 -19.08 9.56 -32.80
CA LYS A 174 -18.91 8.79 -34.04
C LYS A 174 -20.01 9.14 -35.06
N ALA A 175 -21.27 9.17 -34.63
CA ALA A 175 -22.39 9.54 -35.49
C ALA A 175 -22.26 10.96 -36.04
N MET A 176 -21.88 11.93 -35.19
CA MET A 176 -21.64 13.31 -35.63
C MET A 176 -20.50 13.41 -36.65
N LYS A 177 -19.41 12.65 -36.47
CA LYS A 177 -18.31 12.60 -37.44
C LYS A 177 -18.77 12.04 -38.78
N GLU A 178 -19.52 10.94 -38.77
CA GLU A 178 -20.07 10.32 -39.98
C GLU A 178 -21.03 11.27 -40.72
N GLU A 179 -21.87 12.00 -39.99
CA GLU A 179 -22.75 13.03 -40.57
C GLU A 179 -21.94 14.18 -41.19
N ASN A 180 -20.92 14.68 -40.49
CA ASN A 180 -20.04 15.72 -41.01
C ASN A 180 -19.27 15.26 -42.26
N ASP A 181 -18.75 14.04 -42.25
CA ASP A 181 -18.06 13.45 -43.41
C ASP A 181 -19.01 13.33 -44.61
N SER A 182 -20.26 12.90 -44.38
CA SER A 182 -21.31 12.86 -45.41
C SER A 182 -21.65 14.25 -45.97
N LEU A 183 -21.76 15.26 -45.09
CA LEU A 183 -22.01 16.65 -45.52
C LEU A 183 -20.84 17.19 -46.34
N ILE A 184 -19.60 16.95 -45.91
CA ILE A 184 -18.40 17.35 -46.65
C ILE A 184 -18.38 16.65 -48.01
N GLU A 185 -18.67 15.35 -48.08
CA GLU A 185 -18.72 14.61 -49.34
C GLU A 185 -19.79 15.19 -50.29
N MET A 186 -20.98 15.50 -49.78
CA MET A 186 -22.03 16.16 -50.55
C MET A 186 -21.58 17.53 -51.07
N HIS A 187 -20.97 18.37 -50.23
CA HIS A 187 -20.43 19.66 -50.63
C HIS A 187 -19.34 19.53 -51.69
N VAL A 188 -18.44 18.54 -51.55
CA VAL A 188 -17.40 18.26 -52.54
C VAL A 188 -18.01 17.81 -53.87
N LYS A 189 -19.03 16.95 -53.87
CA LYS A 189 -19.74 16.54 -55.09
C LYS A 189 -20.40 17.72 -55.79
N LYS A 190 -21.16 18.54 -55.04
CA LYS A 190 -21.77 19.76 -55.57
C LYS A 190 -20.74 20.72 -56.15
N ASN A 191 -19.61 20.92 -55.46
CA ASN A 191 -18.53 21.76 -55.97
C ASN A 191 -17.90 21.20 -57.25
N LYS A 192 -17.75 19.87 -57.38
CA LYS A 192 -17.27 19.24 -58.63
C LYS A 192 -18.24 19.43 -59.78
N GLU A 193 -19.54 19.33 -59.54
CA GLU A 193 -20.59 19.57 -60.54
C GLU A 193 -20.66 21.05 -60.96
N GLN A 194 -20.47 21.97 -60.02
CA GLN A 194 -20.46 23.41 -60.28
C GLN A 194 -19.13 23.92 -60.86
N ALA A 195 -18.03 23.18 -60.73
CA ALA A 195 -16.72 23.55 -61.24
C ALA A 195 -16.72 23.88 -62.75
N PRO A 196 -17.31 23.07 -63.66
CA PRO A 196 -17.35 23.40 -65.08
C PRO A 196 -18.19 24.66 -65.36
N GLU A 197 -19.35 24.81 -64.71
CA GLU A 197 -20.22 25.99 -64.89
C GLU A 197 -19.52 27.27 -64.42
N ASN A 198 -18.87 27.22 -63.26
CA ASN A 198 -18.04 28.32 -62.78
C ASN A 198 -16.86 28.59 -63.71
N ALA A 199 -16.18 27.56 -64.21
CA ALA A 199 -15.08 27.73 -65.16
C ALA A 199 -15.52 28.45 -66.44
N VAL A 200 -16.67 28.06 -67.01
CA VAL A 200 -17.28 28.73 -68.17
C VAL A 200 -17.65 30.18 -67.85
N ARG A 201 -18.22 30.47 -66.68
CA ARG A 201 -18.52 31.85 -66.25
C ARG A 201 -17.30 32.76 -66.16
N TYR A 202 -16.10 32.21 -65.92
CA TYR A 202 -14.85 32.96 -65.85
C TYR A 202 -14.07 33.00 -67.19
N LEU A 203 -14.56 32.36 -68.25
CA LEU A 203 -13.98 32.51 -69.59
C LEU A 203 -14.23 33.94 -70.10
N ASP A 204 -13.23 34.51 -70.77
CA ASP A 204 -13.39 35.81 -71.43
C ASP A 204 -14.35 35.67 -72.63
N LYS A 205 -15.03 36.77 -72.97
CA LYS A 205 -16.02 36.80 -74.08
C LYS A 205 -15.40 36.35 -75.40
N CYS A 206 -14.12 36.62 -75.61
CA CYS A 206 -13.39 36.17 -76.80
C CYS A 206 -13.30 34.63 -76.85
N SER A 207 -12.95 33.98 -75.74
CA SER A 207 -12.83 32.53 -75.66
C SER A 207 -14.19 31.83 -75.83
N CYS A 208 -15.28 32.41 -75.32
CA CYS A 208 -16.63 31.86 -75.56
C CYS A 208 -16.98 31.90 -77.05
N ARG A 209 -16.69 33.01 -77.74
CA ARG A 209 -16.94 33.15 -79.18
C ARG A 209 -16.11 32.15 -80.00
N GLU A 210 -14.84 31.95 -79.65
CA GLU A 210 -13.99 30.95 -80.30
C GLU A 210 -14.56 29.52 -80.15
N ILE A 211 -15.18 29.18 -79.02
CA ILE A 211 -15.81 27.87 -78.81
C ILE A 211 -17.03 27.72 -79.73
N GLU A 212 -17.91 28.72 -79.78
CA GLU A 212 -19.10 28.72 -80.65
C GLU A 212 -18.71 28.62 -82.14
N GLU A 213 -17.71 29.38 -82.58
CA GLU A 213 -17.18 29.32 -83.95
C GLU A 213 -16.61 27.93 -84.27
N ASN A 214 -15.89 27.30 -83.33
CA ASN A 214 -15.38 25.94 -83.50
C ASN A 214 -16.49 24.89 -83.57
N GLU A 215 -17.59 25.05 -82.82
CA GLU A 215 -18.76 24.17 -82.94
C GLU A 215 -19.41 24.30 -84.32
N TRP A 216 -19.63 25.54 -84.79
CA TRP A 216 -20.16 25.79 -86.13
C TRP A 216 -19.26 25.19 -87.21
N LEU A 217 -17.95 25.42 -87.14
CA LEU A 217 -16.99 24.84 -88.09
C LEU A 217 -17.00 23.31 -88.07
N LYS A 218 -17.21 22.66 -86.93
CA LYS A 218 -17.33 21.19 -86.86
C LYS A 218 -18.57 20.68 -87.58
N GLU A 219 -19.70 21.37 -87.46
CA GLU A 219 -20.94 21.03 -88.18
C GLU A 219 -20.77 21.21 -89.68
N GLU A 220 -20.16 22.33 -90.08
CA GLU A 220 -19.85 22.63 -91.46
C GLU A 220 -18.90 21.58 -92.08
N VAL A 221 -17.86 21.18 -91.35
CA VAL A 221 -16.97 20.09 -91.77
C VAL A 221 -17.73 18.76 -91.89
N LYS A 222 -18.71 18.47 -91.03
CA LYS A 222 -19.55 17.26 -91.17
C LYS A 222 -20.40 17.32 -92.44
N LEU A 223 -20.89 18.50 -92.82
CA LEU A 223 -21.67 18.72 -94.03
C LEU A 223 -20.81 18.53 -95.28
N TYR A 224 -19.65 19.21 -95.38
CA TYR A 224 -18.72 19.00 -96.50
C TYR A 224 -18.25 17.55 -96.60
N ARG A 225 -18.00 16.86 -95.48
CA ARG A 225 -17.68 15.42 -95.50
C ARG A 225 -18.82 14.56 -96.04
N LYS A 226 -20.07 14.98 -95.91
CA LYS A 226 -21.21 14.30 -96.54
C LYS A 226 -21.24 14.60 -98.04
N GLU A 227 -21.12 15.85 -98.44
CA GLU A 227 -21.10 16.26 -99.84
C GLU A 227 -19.96 15.59 -100.62
N VAL A 228 -18.76 15.51 -100.05
CA VAL A 228 -17.63 14.80 -100.65
C VAL A 228 -17.93 13.29 -100.80
N ARG A 229 -18.63 12.68 -99.83
CA ARG A 229 -19.05 11.27 -99.94
C ARG A 229 -20.08 11.08 -101.05
N ASP A 230 -21.08 11.97 -101.13
CA ASP A 230 -22.14 11.91 -102.13
C ASP A 230 -21.59 12.17 -103.54
N LEU A 231 -20.70 13.14 -103.69
CA LEU A 231 -20.01 13.44 -104.95
C LEU A 231 -19.13 12.27 -105.38
N LYS A 232 -18.37 11.67 -104.46
CA LYS A 232 -17.56 10.48 -104.73
C LYS A 232 -18.42 9.32 -105.22
N ALA A 233 -19.59 9.09 -104.62
CA ALA A 233 -20.53 8.07 -105.07
C ALA A 233 -21.09 8.37 -106.48
N SER A 234 -21.40 9.64 -106.77
CA SER A 234 -21.86 10.05 -108.10
C SER A 234 -20.79 9.89 -109.18
N VAL A 235 -19.53 10.20 -108.88
CA VAL A 235 -18.41 10.01 -109.82
C VAL A 235 -18.18 8.53 -110.09
N GLN A 236 -18.21 7.69 -109.05
CA GLN A 236 -18.10 6.23 -109.22
C GLN A 236 -19.21 5.68 -110.11
N LEU A 237 -20.46 6.13 -109.91
CA LEU A 237 -21.59 5.73 -110.76
C LEU A 237 -21.39 6.17 -112.22
N LEU A 238 -20.92 7.40 -112.46
CA LEU A 238 -20.62 7.89 -113.80
C LEU A 238 -19.46 7.12 -114.46
N GLU A 239 -18.43 6.78 -113.70
CA GLU A 239 -17.32 5.94 -114.16
C GLU A 239 -17.82 4.54 -114.55
N GLU A 240 -18.69 3.92 -113.74
CA GLU A 240 -19.34 2.64 -114.04
C GLU A 240 -20.20 2.72 -115.31
N GLU A 241 -21.01 3.77 -115.46
CA GLU A 241 -21.81 4.02 -116.66
C GLU A 241 -20.93 4.21 -117.90
N ASN A 242 -19.88 5.02 -117.83
CA ASN A 242 -18.92 5.22 -118.90
C ASN A 242 -18.21 3.93 -119.29
N ILE A 243 -17.74 3.14 -118.32
CA ILE A 243 -17.17 1.82 -118.57
C ILE A 243 -18.19 0.92 -119.26
N SER A 244 -19.47 0.97 -118.86
CA SER A 244 -20.55 0.20 -119.50
C SER A 244 -20.78 0.64 -120.96
N LEU A 245 -20.74 1.95 -121.24
CA LEU A 245 -20.92 2.51 -122.57
C LEU A 245 -19.73 2.18 -123.48
N VAL A 246 -18.50 2.29 -122.98
CA VAL A 246 -17.28 1.87 -123.68
C VAL A 246 -17.34 0.36 -123.95
N ARG A 247 -17.79 -0.45 -123.00
CA ARG A 247 -17.99 -1.89 -123.20
C ARG A 247 -19.00 -2.16 -124.33
N LYS A 248 -20.15 -1.48 -124.32
CA LYS A 248 -21.15 -1.56 -125.41
C LYS A 248 -20.58 -1.11 -126.76
N LEU A 249 -19.78 -0.04 -126.80
CA LEU A 249 -19.13 0.42 -128.03
C LEU A 249 -18.15 -0.64 -128.57
N MET A 250 -17.35 -1.24 -127.69
CA MET A 250 -16.43 -2.31 -128.06
C MET A 250 -17.18 -3.57 -128.51
N ASP A 251 -18.26 -3.95 -127.84
CA ASP A 251 -19.13 -5.05 -128.25
C ASP A 251 -19.77 -4.78 -129.62
N ASN A 252 -20.27 -3.56 -129.87
CA ASN A 252 -20.77 -3.14 -131.17
C ASN A 252 -19.67 -3.16 -132.25
N LYS A 253 -18.45 -2.72 -131.93
CA LYS A 253 -17.30 -2.79 -132.85
C LYS A 253 -16.91 -4.24 -133.16
N ILE A 254 -16.94 -5.12 -132.17
CA ILE A 254 -16.71 -6.56 -132.34
C ILE A 254 -17.83 -7.20 -133.18
N GLN A 255 -19.10 -6.84 -132.95
CA GLN A 255 -20.24 -7.30 -133.76
C GLN A 255 -20.14 -6.82 -135.21
N ASN A 256 -19.75 -5.56 -135.44
CA ASN A 256 -19.53 -5.00 -136.79
C ASN A 256 -18.34 -5.66 -137.52
N LEU A 257 -17.32 -6.10 -136.79
CA LEU A 257 -16.22 -6.91 -137.34
C LEU A 257 -16.63 -8.38 -137.60
N ARG A 258 -17.77 -8.82 -137.05
CA ARG A 258 -18.31 -10.18 -137.19
C ARG A 258 -19.32 -10.29 -138.33
N VAL A 259 -18.98 -9.72 -139.49
CA VAL A 259 -19.64 -10.02 -140.78
C VAL A 259 -18.85 -11.13 -141.50
N PRO A 260 -19.50 -12.21 -141.98
CA PRO A 260 -18.83 -13.31 -142.66
C PRO A 260 -18.09 -12.88 -143.94
N ARG A 261 -16.79 -13.23 -144.02
CA ARG A 261 -15.88 -13.00 -145.17
C ARG A 261 -16.24 -13.85 -146.39
N HIS A 262 -17.19 -13.41 -147.22
CA HIS A 262 -17.35 -13.92 -148.59
C HIS A 262 -18.02 -12.85 -149.45
N LEU A 263 -17.38 -12.49 -150.58
CA LEU A 263 -17.63 -11.34 -151.45
C LEU A 263 -17.05 -10.05 -150.82
N PHE A 264 -15.82 -9.61 -151.11
CA PHE A 264 -15.25 -9.37 -152.43
C PHE A 264 -13.74 -9.64 -152.45
N LEU A 265 -13.33 -10.40 -153.46
CA LEU A 265 -11.98 -10.51 -153.98
C LEU A 265 -11.91 -9.61 -155.23
N THR A 266 -10.77 -8.92 -155.42
CA THR A 266 -10.28 -8.33 -156.70
C THR A 266 -10.89 -6.93 -157.00
N GLN A 267 -10.18 -5.81 -157.19
CA GLN A 267 -8.84 -5.57 -157.74
C GLN A 267 -8.39 -4.12 -157.42
N ALA A 268 -7.25 -3.94 -156.74
CA ALA A 268 -6.35 -2.78 -156.89
C ALA A 268 -5.01 -3.21 -156.27
N ALA A 269 -4.11 -3.65 -157.14
CA ALA A 269 -2.71 -3.85 -156.84
C ALA A 269 -1.99 -2.49 -156.90
N ASP A 270 -0.87 -2.45 -156.16
CA ASP A 270 0.25 -1.52 -156.28
C ASP A 270 0.08 -0.10 -155.71
N LEU A 271 0.64 0.13 -154.51
CA LEU A 271 1.77 1.05 -154.35
C LEU A 271 2.44 0.88 -152.97
N GLN A 272 3.73 0.59 -153.06
CA GLN A 272 4.71 0.52 -151.98
C GLN A 272 5.21 1.94 -151.65
N ASP A 273 5.45 2.14 -150.36
CA ASP A 273 6.57 2.89 -149.76
C ASP A 273 6.70 4.43 -149.87
N GLU A 274 7.43 4.94 -148.86
CA GLU A 274 8.12 6.24 -148.74
C GLU A 274 7.41 7.48 -148.15
N SER A 275 7.75 7.73 -146.88
CA SER A 275 8.35 8.94 -146.29
C SER A 275 8.03 10.36 -146.81
N LEU A 276 7.72 11.27 -145.87
CA LEU A 276 8.30 12.62 -145.62
C LEU A 276 7.33 13.41 -144.70
N GLN A 277 7.67 13.65 -143.43
CA GLN A 277 8.25 14.91 -142.90
C GLN A 277 7.40 16.17 -143.09
N ASP A 278 6.85 16.70 -141.99
CA ASP A 278 7.16 18.03 -141.39
C ASP A 278 6.16 18.30 -140.23
N GLU A 279 6.62 18.37 -138.97
CA GLU A 279 7.06 19.58 -138.24
C GLU A 279 5.93 20.64 -138.14
N ILE A 280 5.41 21.01 -136.96
CA ILE A 280 6.06 21.89 -135.97
C ILE A 280 5.42 21.71 -134.57
N LYS A 281 6.30 21.37 -133.59
CA LYS A 281 6.54 21.93 -132.22
C LYS A 281 5.34 22.55 -131.47
N GLY A 282 5.17 22.41 -130.15
CA GLY A 282 5.96 21.97 -129.01
C GLY A 282 5.10 22.36 -127.78
N VAL A 283 5.15 21.70 -126.63
CA VAL A 283 6.25 21.77 -125.66
C VAL A 283 6.10 20.60 -124.68
N GLU A 284 7.26 20.03 -124.39
CA GLU A 284 7.58 18.93 -123.48
C GLU A 284 7.24 19.30 -122.02
N HIS A 285 7.00 18.40 -121.07
CA HIS A 285 7.82 17.25 -120.67
C HIS A 285 6.97 16.18 -119.95
N GLY A 286 7.15 14.91 -120.34
CA GLY A 286 7.14 13.76 -119.41
C GLY A 286 8.44 13.77 -118.57
N GLU A 287 8.63 13.00 -117.51
CA GLU A 287 8.38 11.57 -117.38
C GLU A 287 8.27 11.14 -115.90
N TYR A 288 7.56 10.02 -115.72
CA TYR A 288 7.80 8.87 -114.83
C TYR A 288 8.99 8.97 -113.85
N SER A 289 8.88 8.52 -112.60
CA SER A 289 8.80 7.08 -112.29
C SER A 289 8.45 6.88 -110.81
N GLU A 290 7.80 5.77 -110.49
CA GLU A 290 7.75 5.20 -109.14
C GLU A 290 9.16 4.76 -108.71
N THR A 291 9.57 5.08 -107.49
CA THR A 291 10.36 4.18 -106.64
C THR A 291 10.15 4.49 -105.17
N ASP A 292 9.93 3.40 -104.43
CA ASP A 292 10.02 3.16 -102.99
C ASP A 292 11.24 3.82 -102.31
N GLY A 293 11.15 4.18 -101.03
CA GLY A 293 12.31 4.67 -100.27
C GLY A 293 12.02 5.53 -99.04
N GLU A 294 11.92 4.86 -97.90
CA GLU A 294 11.96 5.34 -96.52
C GLU A 294 13.25 6.14 -96.18
N GLU A 295 13.16 7.39 -95.68
CA GLU A 295 14.12 7.92 -94.69
C GLU A 295 13.68 9.24 -94.01
N SER A 296 13.49 9.15 -92.69
CA SER A 296 14.01 10.04 -91.65
C SER A 296 14.57 11.42 -92.05
N LEU A 297 14.04 12.51 -91.46
CA LEU A 297 14.78 13.46 -90.60
C LEU A 297 14.04 14.79 -90.35
N ARG A 298 13.82 15.04 -89.05
CA ARG A 298 14.14 16.29 -88.31
C ARG A 298 14.39 17.59 -89.11
N ARG A 299 13.61 18.62 -88.79
CA ARG A 299 14.01 20.01 -88.37
C ARG A 299 12.78 20.93 -88.45
N ALA A 300 12.65 22.06 -87.77
CA ALA A 300 13.48 22.76 -86.80
C ALA A 300 12.58 23.70 -85.99
N THR A 301 12.85 23.77 -84.70
CA THR A 301 12.49 24.84 -83.78
C THR A 301 13.03 26.18 -84.30
N VAL A 302 12.18 27.19 -84.42
CA VAL A 302 12.62 28.59 -84.55
C VAL A 302 12.16 29.33 -83.30
N SER A 303 13.15 29.75 -82.51
CA SER A 303 12.97 30.60 -81.34
C SER A 303 12.84 32.05 -81.80
N CYS A 304 11.86 32.78 -81.25
CA CYS A 304 11.83 34.23 -81.29
C CYS A 304 11.87 34.78 -79.87
N GLN A 305 13.07 35.09 -79.38
CA GLN A 305 13.27 36.08 -78.32
C GLN A 305 13.41 37.47 -78.97
N LYS A 306 12.58 38.42 -78.56
CA LYS A 306 12.94 39.85 -78.55
C LYS A 306 12.36 40.51 -77.29
N LYS A 307 13.28 40.90 -76.41
CA LYS A 307 13.06 41.80 -75.28
C LYS A 307 12.65 43.19 -75.80
N LYS A 308 11.69 43.85 -75.15
CA LYS A 308 11.63 45.31 -74.92
C LYS A 308 10.58 45.60 -73.84
N SER A 309 10.81 46.67 -73.10
CA SER A 309 10.44 46.87 -71.70
C SER A 309 9.54 48.09 -71.47
N PHE A 310 8.58 47.97 -70.54
CA PHE A 310 7.89 48.98 -69.68
C PHE A 310 7.05 50.10 -70.37
N PRO A 311 5.91 50.57 -69.77
CA PRO A 311 5.91 51.28 -68.49
C PRO A 311 4.79 50.95 -67.47
N LYS A 312 5.13 51.31 -66.25
CA LYS A 312 4.34 51.42 -65.02
C LYS A 312 3.42 52.66 -65.11
N ILE A 313 2.12 52.50 -64.86
CA ILE A 313 1.21 53.61 -64.57
C ILE A 313 0.48 53.30 -63.26
N GLN A 314 0.76 54.13 -62.26
CA GLN A 314 -0.09 54.33 -61.09
C GLN A 314 -1.19 55.33 -61.49
N CYS A 315 -2.43 55.06 -61.10
CA CYS A 315 -3.43 56.10 -60.87
C CYS A 315 -4.07 55.86 -59.51
N LYS A 316 -3.99 56.88 -58.65
CA LYS A 316 -4.77 57.01 -57.42
C LYS A 316 -6.01 57.90 -57.70
N THR A 317 -7.00 57.73 -56.83
CA THR A 317 -7.87 58.79 -56.25
C THR A 317 -9.33 58.86 -56.70
N GLU A 318 -10.17 58.29 -55.81
CA GLU A 318 -11.38 58.86 -55.17
C GLU A 318 -12.77 58.91 -55.83
N ILE A 319 -13.68 58.19 -55.14
CA ILE A 319 -14.98 58.62 -54.56
C ILE A 319 -16.15 58.95 -55.49
N GLY A 320 -17.22 58.13 -55.38
CA GLY A 320 -18.55 58.39 -55.94
C GLY A 320 -19.63 57.36 -55.59
N LYS A 321 -19.96 57.28 -54.28
CA LYS A 321 -21.08 56.67 -53.54
C LYS A 321 -22.29 56.07 -54.30
N SER A 322 -22.76 54.90 -53.85
CA SER A 322 -24.16 54.67 -53.44
C SER A 322 -24.22 53.70 -52.25
N GLN A 323 -25.16 53.98 -51.33
CA GLN A 323 -25.32 53.43 -49.98
C GLN A 323 -26.33 52.28 -49.96
N ASP A 324 -26.13 51.32 -49.05
CA ASP A 324 -27.09 50.87 -48.00
C ASP A 324 -26.41 49.76 -47.17
N ARG A 325 -26.09 49.99 -45.88
CA ARG A 325 -26.81 49.55 -44.65
C ARG A 325 -27.15 48.04 -44.67
N ASP A 326 -26.71 47.19 -43.74
CA ASP A 326 -26.73 47.32 -42.27
C ASP A 326 -25.78 46.31 -41.57
N GLU A 327 -25.57 46.57 -40.27
CA GLU A 327 -25.25 45.63 -39.17
C GLU A 327 -23.79 45.20 -38.89
N GLU A 328 -23.08 46.17 -38.32
CA GLU A 328 -22.07 46.02 -37.26
C GLU A 328 -22.72 45.40 -36.00
N LEU A 329 -22.63 44.09 -35.76
CA LEU A 329 -22.84 43.46 -34.44
C LEU A 329 -22.40 41.96 -34.44
N GLN A 330 -21.14 41.65 -34.13
CA GLN A 330 -20.76 40.43 -33.35
C GLN A 330 -19.25 40.19 -33.10
N GLU A 331 -18.34 41.11 -33.38
CA GLU A 331 -16.89 40.83 -33.21
C GLU A 331 -16.35 40.96 -31.77
N LYS A 332 -17.20 41.19 -30.76
CA LYS A 332 -16.76 41.48 -29.37
C LYS A 332 -16.94 40.35 -28.34
N SER A 333 -17.40 39.16 -28.72
CA SER A 333 -17.73 38.11 -27.73
C SER A 333 -16.88 36.83 -27.76
N LEU A 334 -15.92 36.67 -28.68
CA LEU A 334 -15.18 35.40 -28.84
C LEU A 334 -13.77 35.37 -28.22
N THR A 335 -13.24 36.52 -27.77
CA THR A 335 -11.90 36.62 -27.18
C THR A 335 -11.71 35.93 -25.82
N PRO A 336 -12.70 35.87 -24.89
CA PRO A 336 -12.52 35.19 -23.61
C PRO A 336 -12.51 33.65 -23.76
N ILE A 337 -13.33 33.11 -24.67
CA ILE A 337 -13.53 31.66 -24.85
C ILE A 337 -12.31 31.04 -25.54
N LEU A 338 -11.74 31.73 -26.53
CA LEU A 338 -10.52 31.29 -27.20
C LEU A 338 -9.30 31.30 -26.25
N ASN A 339 -9.18 32.30 -25.38
CA ASN A 339 -8.09 32.34 -24.40
C ASN A 339 -8.19 31.20 -23.35
N SER A 340 -9.40 30.84 -22.93
CA SER A 340 -9.63 29.71 -22.02
C SER A 340 -9.28 28.35 -22.66
N LEU A 341 -9.56 28.17 -23.95
CA LEU A 341 -9.19 26.95 -24.69
C LEU A 341 -7.68 26.81 -24.86
N PHE A 342 -6.96 27.92 -25.08
CA PHE A 342 -5.49 27.92 -25.19
C PHE A 342 -4.75 27.67 -23.86
N GLU A 343 -5.37 28.00 -22.72
CA GLU A 343 -4.83 27.65 -21.39
C GLU A 343 -4.99 26.16 -21.09
N VAL A 344 -6.16 25.58 -21.41
CA VAL A 344 -6.43 24.15 -21.23
C VAL A 344 -5.49 23.29 -22.08
N GLU A 345 -5.22 23.67 -23.33
CA GLU A 345 -4.27 22.95 -24.21
C GLU A 345 -2.83 22.97 -23.68
N ARG A 346 -2.45 24.02 -22.93
CA ARG A 346 -1.11 24.13 -22.30
C ARG A 346 -0.97 23.17 -21.12
N ASP A 347 -2.01 23.06 -20.31
CA ASP A 347 -2.05 22.16 -19.15
C ASP A 347 -2.01 20.69 -19.60
N PHE A 348 -2.69 20.35 -20.71
CA PHE A 348 -2.64 19.01 -21.28
C PHE A 348 -1.27 18.64 -21.90
N GLN A 349 -0.56 19.60 -22.48
CA GLN A 349 0.80 19.40 -22.98
C GLN A 349 1.83 19.21 -21.86
N GLU A 350 1.57 19.74 -20.67
CA GLU A 350 2.42 19.53 -19.48
C GLU A 350 2.26 18.09 -18.92
N TYR A 351 1.05 17.54 -18.97
CA TYR A 351 0.79 16.12 -18.64
C TYR A 351 1.39 15.13 -19.64
N LEU A 352 1.46 15.48 -20.92
CA LEU A 352 2.06 14.63 -21.97
C LEU A 352 3.61 14.59 -21.93
N LYS A 353 4.25 15.57 -21.28
CA LYS A 353 5.71 15.61 -21.07
C LYS A 353 6.18 14.77 -19.88
N LEU A 354 5.26 14.30 -19.04
CA LEU A 354 5.54 13.28 -18.05
C LEU A 354 5.62 11.95 -18.81
N GLY A 355 6.83 11.44 -19.02
CA GLY A 355 7.03 10.10 -19.58
C GLY A 355 6.28 9.03 -18.77
N PRO A 356 6.16 7.79 -19.28
CA PRO A 356 5.40 6.73 -18.60
C PRO A 356 5.81 6.68 -17.13
N LEU A 357 4.88 6.97 -16.21
CA LEU A 357 5.12 6.81 -14.79
C LEU A 357 5.44 5.33 -14.58
N VAL A 358 6.74 5.03 -14.51
CA VAL A 358 7.26 3.75 -14.08
C VAL A 358 6.64 3.54 -12.72
N SER A 359 5.63 2.67 -12.70
CA SER A 359 4.94 2.25 -11.50
C SER A 359 5.93 1.37 -10.77
N ASN A 360 6.92 1.98 -10.11
CA ASN A 360 7.74 1.28 -9.14
C ASN A 360 6.77 0.83 -8.06
N PRO A 361 6.49 -0.47 -7.89
CA PRO A 361 5.78 -0.90 -6.71
C PRO A 361 6.69 -0.55 -5.53
N MET A 362 6.31 0.47 -4.74
CA MET A 362 6.95 0.71 -3.46
C MET A 362 6.71 -0.54 -2.62
N CYS A 363 7.71 -1.41 -2.55
CA CYS A 363 7.71 -2.55 -1.64
C CYS A 363 7.99 -1.99 -0.24
N VAL A 364 6.94 -1.77 0.55
CA VAL A 364 7.09 -1.43 1.96
C VAL A 364 7.32 -2.73 2.71
N VAL A 365 8.59 -3.04 2.97
CA VAL A 365 8.97 -4.12 3.89
C VAL A 365 8.77 -3.61 5.31
N GLY A 366 7.68 -4.03 5.96
CA GLY A 366 7.42 -3.72 7.36
C GLY A 366 8.44 -4.43 8.26
N ARG A 367 9.28 -3.64 8.95
CA ARG A 367 10.11 -4.15 10.05
C ARG A 367 9.29 -4.15 11.33
N ALA A 368 9.11 -5.30 11.96
CA ALA A 368 8.51 -5.38 13.28
C ALA A 368 9.40 -4.62 14.28
N MET A 369 8.85 -3.56 14.87
CA MET A 369 9.48 -2.79 15.95
C MET A 369 8.86 -3.25 17.28
N PRO A 370 9.67 -3.61 18.28
CA PRO A 370 9.15 -3.91 19.61
C PRO A 370 8.46 -2.66 20.16
N ILE A 371 7.25 -2.85 20.68
CA ILE A 371 6.36 -1.76 21.11
C ILE A 371 6.90 -1.08 22.38
N HIS A 372 7.88 -1.67 23.07
CA HIS A 372 8.56 -1.07 24.22
C HIS A 372 10.08 -1.19 24.05
N LYS A 373 10.79 -0.09 24.24
CA LYS A 373 12.21 -0.13 24.61
C LYS A 373 12.26 -0.56 26.08
N GLU A 374 12.93 -1.66 26.38
CA GLU A 374 13.35 -1.92 27.75
C GLU A 374 14.25 -0.74 28.16
N SER A 375 13.80 0.02 29.16
CA SER A 375 14.57 1.09 29.75
C SER A 375 15.79 0.49 30.43
N GLU A 376 16.99 0.82 29.94
CA GLU A 376 18.22 0.66 30.70
C GLU A 376 18.06 1.31 32.08
N GLU A 377 18.16 0.48 33.11
CA GLU A 377 18.34 0.93 34.48
C GLU A 377 19.60 1.79 34.56
N THR A 378 19.42 3.10 34.76
CA THR A 378 20.48 3.95 35.33
C THR A 378 19.93 4.80 36.46
N PRO A 379 20.74 5.08 37.49
CA PRO A 379 20.24 5.46 38.80
C PRO A 379 19.99 6.97 38.92
N SER A 380 18.84 7.29 39.51
CA SER A 380 18.60 8.36 40.48
C SER A 380 19.46 9.64 40.36
N LYS A 381 18.86 10.73 39.82
CA LYS A 381 19.15 12.11 40.26
C LYS A 381 17.86 12.94 40.35
N SER A 382 17.73 13.62 41.48
CA SER A 382 16.63 14.48 41.93
C SER A 382 16.35 15.69 41.02
N PRO A 383 15.13 16.28 41.06
CA PRO A 383 14.70 17.31 40.12
C PRO A 383 15.08 18.73 40.59
N PRO A 384 15.30 19.70 39.67
CA PRO A 384 15.22 21.11 39.99
C PRO A 384 13.81 21.66 39.76
N LYS A 385 13.38 22.50 40.72
CA LYS A 385 12.23 23.40 40.64
C LYS A 385 12.31 24.28 39.39
N GLY A 386 11.20 24.41 38.68
CA GLY A 386 10.99 25.42 37.65
C GLY A 386 9.54 25.41 37.19
N ASP A 387 8.85 26.52 37.42
CA ASP A 387 7.46 26.78 37.03
C ASP A 387 7.30 26.72 35.51
N TYR A 388 6.37 25.89 35.04
CA TYR A 388 5.79 26.03 33.70
C TYR A 388 4.27 25.90 33.78
N ILE A 389 3.62 27.05 33.56
CA ILE A 389 2.20 27.19 33.30
C ILE A 389 1.96 26.75 31.85
N GLY A 390 1.07 25.77 31.67
CA GLY A 390 0.15 25.72 30.53
C GLY A 390 0.68 25.16 29.21
N GLU A 391 0.93 23.85 29.15
CA GLU A 391 0.68 23.09 27.93
C GLU A 391 -0.65 22.35 28.09
N SER A 392 -1.66 22.83 27.37
CA SER A 392 -2.97 22.20 27.26
C SER A 392 -2.79 20.77 26.75
N ASP A 393 -3.09 19.83 27.63
CA ASP A 393 -3.21 18.42 27.36
C ASP A 393 -4.10 18.19 26.13
N ARG A 394 -3.50 17.75 24.99
CA ARG A 394 -4.19 17.52 23.71
C ARG A 394 -4.82 16.13 23.66
N HIS A 395 -5.07 15.51 24.80
CA HIS A 395 -5.66 14.17 24.87
C HIS A 395 -7.18 14.30 25.07
N ILE A 396 -7.92 13.86 24.06
CA ILE A 396 -9.39 13.78 24.14
C ILE A 396 -9.73 12.73 25.20
N THR A 397 -10.20 13.17 26.36
CA THR A 397 -10.64 12.29 27.45
C THR A 397 -12.07 11.82 27.22
N ALA A 398 -12.40 10.62 27.70
CA ALA A 398 -13.71 10.00 27.56
C ALA A 398 -14.86 10.87 28.12
N GLN A 399 -14.58 11.74 29.09
CA GLN A 399 -15.55 12.71 29.61
C GLN A 399 -15.92 13.79 28.58
N MET A 400 -14.99 14.23 27.74
CA MET A 400 -15.23 15.23 26.69
C MET A 400 -16.15 14.68 25.59
N ILE A 401 -15.95 13.41 25.20
CA ILE A 401 -16.80 12.72 24.22
C ILE A 401 -18.22 12.52 24.78
N LYS A 402 -18.33 12.24 26.09
CA LYS A 402 -19.62 12.10 26.79
C LYS A 402 -20.37 13.44 26.95
N ALA A 403 -19.66 14.56 27.01
CA ALA A 403 -20.27 15.89 27.04
C ALA A 403 -20.89 16.25 25.67
N LEU A 404 -20.17 15.98 24.58
CA LEU A 404 -20.64 16.25 23.19
C LEU A 404 -21.86 15.42 22.78
N SER A 405 -22.05 14.26 23.42
CA SER A 405 -23.20 13.38 23.16
C SER A 405 -24.45 13.75 23.97
N LYS A 406 -24.34 14.61 24.99
CA LYS A 406 -25.49 15.11 25.76
C LYS A 406 -26.12 16.39 25.19
N GLU A 407 -25.38 17.15 24.39
CA GLU A 407 -25.86 18.42 23.81
C GLU A 407 -26.83 18.22 22.63
N LYS A 408 -26.95 17.00 22.10
CA LYS A 408 -27.90 16.66 21.03
C LYS A 408 -29.27 16.19 21.51
N VAL A 409 -29.56 16.30 22.81
CA VAL A 409 -30.87 15.95 23.37
C VAL A 409 -31.37 17.10 24.24
N SER A 410 -31.81 18.18 23.59
CA SER A 410 -32.86 19.04 24.10
C SER A 410 -33.68 19.58 22.92
N PRO A 411 -35.02 19.47 22.96
CA PRO A 411 -35.92 19.82 21.87
C PRO A 411 -36.00 21.32 21.58
#